data_AF-A0A0G4GGE8-F1
#
_entry.id   AF-A0A0G4GGE8-F1
#
_cell.length_a   1.000
_cell.length_b   1.000
_cell.length_c   1.000
_cell.angle_alpha   90.00
_cell.angle_beta   90.00
_cell.angle_gamma   90.00
#
_symmetry.space_group_name_H-M   'P 1'
#
loop_
_entity.id
_entity.type
_entity.pdbx_description
1 polymer ?
#
loop_
_entity_poly.entity_id
_entity_poly.type
_entity_poly.pdbx_seq_one_letter_code
_entity_poly.pdbx_strand_id
1 'polypeptide(L)'
;MCSYSGDWQQELRKFFAFVADEEHWLEELRRSLCASEHFDVFEHFVILDKDGKGFLNPEDFVDFLQRYDPDICDKCGSNNIFYRFLEAVVCNDPNLRWLVEQRCCYSSSCVCPCPEESAAIATLLLREVELEEALETWRQRIFCLLGGAAGLYKAFRYFDVRVEGVITSGGLISLFSRHTGTEVTSRDVRGLFHRFDRRRTPSGKRPRDGGRLTLEDFLAALLPAETDREAALQEVASAQAREKMKGMRGRGGGGANGAGGPDVLLVDTEPRDRATREDALIQSMVATGNRGRGYNDGPDRNKQGEEQSPLKEPLCPPPLQQLP
;
A
#
# COMPACT_ATOMS: atom_id res chain seq x y z
N MET A 1 -28.19 -14.90 10.48
CA MET A 1 -27.14 -15.72 11.15
C MET A 1 -26.58 -16.69 10.12
N CYS A 2 -25.32 -16.52 9.69
CA CYS A 2 -24.69 -17.43 8.74
C CYS A 2 -24.22 -18.71 9.46
N SER A 3 -24.96 -19.82 9.33
CA SER A 3 -24.57 -21.13 9.84
C SER A 3 -23.61 -21.86 8.89
N TYR A 4 -22.55 -21.20 8.45
CA TYR A 4 -21.50 -21.85 7.67
C TYR A 4 -20.50 -22.48 8.63
N SER A 5 -20.56 -23.79 8.85
CA SER A 5 -19.43 -24.55 9.43
C SER A 5 -18.34 -24.79 8.36
N GLY A 6 -18.07 -23.76 7.54
CA GLY A 6 -17.02 -23.82 6.53
C GLY A 6 -15.65 -23.86 7.22
N ASP A 7 -14.70 -24.56 6.60
CA ASP A 7 -13.31 -24.51 7.03
C ASP A 7 -12.74 -23.11 6.76
N TRP A 8 -12.91 -22.21 7.73
CA TRP A 8 -12.39 -20.83 7.66
C TRP A 8 -10.87 -20.80 7.43
N GLN A 9 -10.14 -21.86 7.81
CA GLN A 9 -8.70 -21.96 7.54
C GLN A 9 -8.46 -22.09 6.04
N GLN A 10 -9.25 -22.91 5.35
CA GLN A 10 -9.18 -23.05 3.90
C GLN A 10 -9.51 -21.73 3.20
N GLU A 11 -10.53 -21.01 3.65
CA GLU A 11 -10.92 -19.72 3.04
C GLU A 11 -9.86 -18.63 3.29
N LEU A 12 -9.27 -18.55 4.48
CA LEU A 12 -8.14 -17.64 4.73
C LEU A 12 -6.92 -17.97 3.87
N ARG A 13 -6.65 -19.27 3.63
CA ARG A 13 -5.56 -19.67 2.75
C ARG A 13 -5.82 -19.24 1.30
N LYS A 14 -7.06 -19.41 0.81
CA LYS A 14 -7.45 -18.93 -0.53
C LYS A 14 -7.31 -17.41 -0.64
N PHE A 15 -7.74 -16.68 0.39
CA PHE A 15 -7.56 -15.23 0.44
C PHE A 15 -6.10 -14.80 0.35
N PHE A 16 -5.22 -15.40 1.14
CA PHE A 16 -3.81 -15.05 1.10
C PHE A 16 -3.12 -15.44 -0.21
N ALA A 17 -3.51 -16.57 -0.81
CA ALA A 17 -3.04 -16.95 -2.15
C ALA A 17 -3.49 -15.92 -3.19
N PHE A 18 -4.77 -15.54 -3.18
CA PHE A 18 -5.31 -14.47 -4.03
C PHE A 18 -4.53 -13.16 -3.88
N VAL A 19 -4.30 -12.70 -2.64
CA VAL A 19 -3.51 -11.47 -2.38
C VAL A 19 -2.10 -11.58 -2.94
N ALA A 20 -1.45 -12.73 -2.79
CA ALA A 20 -0.09 -12.92 -3.27
C ALA A 20 0.00 -12.90 -4.79
N ASP A 21 -0.94 -13.56 -5.49
CA ASP A 21 -1.01 -13.58 -6.95
C ASP A 21 -1.24 -12.16 -7.50
N GLU A 22 -2.14 -11.40 -6.89
CA GLU A 22 -2.44 -10.03 -7.30
C GLU A 22 -1.29 -9.06 -7.04
N GLU A 23 -0.64 -9.14 -5.88
CA GLU A 23 0.54 -8.32 -5.58
C GLU A 23 1.74 -8.68 -6.47
N HIS A 24 1.86 -9.94 -6.86
CA HIS A 24 2.88 -10.36 -7.82
C HIS A 24 2.70 -9.66 -9.16
N TRP A 25 1.46 -9.66 -9.67
CA TRP A 25 1.12 -9.04 -10.94
C TRP A 25 1.29 -7.51 -10.91
N LEU A 26 0.81 -6.87 -9.85
CA LEU A 26 1.02 -5.43 -9.63
C LEU A 26 2.52 -5.09 -9.57
N GLU A 27 3.32 -5.88 -8.87
CA GLU A 27 4.77 -5.68 -8.81
C GLU A 27 5.43 -5.80 -10.18
N GLU A 28 4.95 -6.67 -11.06
CA GLU A 28 5.46 -6.78 -12.44
C GLU A 28 5.15 -5.53 -13.27
N LEU A 29 3.94 -4.98 -13.14
CA LEU A 29 3.59 -3.70 -13.74
C LEU A 29 4.47 -2.56 -13.21
N ARG A 30 4.63 -2.46 -11.88
CA ARG A 30 5.50 -1.45 -11.25
C ARG A 30 6.94 -1.57 -11.76
N ARG A 31 7.48 -2.80 -11.88
CA ARG A 31 8.84 -3.04 -12.39
C ARG A 31 8.97 -2.62 -13.85
N SER A 32 8.00 -2.96 -14.68
CA SER A 32 7.98 -2.57 -16.10
C SER A 32 7.99 -1.05 -16.24
N LEU A 33 7.14 -0.36 -15.49
CA LEU A 33 7.07 1.09 -15.47
C LEU A 33 8.37 1.73 -14.96
N CYS A 34 8.89 1.28 -13.81
CA CYS A 34 10.14 1.80 -13.24
C CYS A 34 11.37 1.55 -14.13
N ALA A 35 11.33 0.52 -14.98
CA ALA A 35 12.41 0.22 -15.92
C ALA A 35 12.39 1.09 -17.18
N SER A 36 11.26 1.75 -17.50
CA SER A 36 11.19 2.74 -18.61
C SER A 36 12.25 3.82 -18.40
N GLU A 37 12.99 4.20 -19.43
CA GLU A 37 14.04 5.23 -19.34
C GLU A 37 13.47 6.61 -19.01
N HIS A 38 12.29 6.90 -19.54
CA HIS A 38 11.64 8.21 -19.45
C HIS A 38 10.73 8.36 -18.23
N PHE A 39 10.52 7.27 -17.47
CA PHE A 39 9.57 7.30 -16.37
C PHE A 39 10.08 8.18 -15.24
N ASP A 40 9.37 9.28 -15.02
CA ASP A 40 9.50 10.19 -13.89
C ASP A 40 8.20 10.21 -13.09
N VAL A 41 8.27 9.75 -11.84
CA VAL A 41 7.11 9.69 -10.93
C VAL A 41 6.61 11.08 -10.54
N PHE A 42 7.47 12.10 -10.53
CA PHE A 42 7.11 13.46 -10.14
C PHE A 42 6.38 14.20 -11.25
N GLU A 43 6.76 13.99 -12.51
CA GLU A 43 5.99 14.54 -13.64
C GLU A 43 4.55 14.03 -13.61
N HIS A 44 4.37 12.72 -13.37
CA HIS A 44 3.03 12.13 -13.26
C HIS A 44 2.28 12.59 -12.01
N PHE A 45 2.97 12.80 -10.88
CA PHE A 45 2.37 13.39 -9.68
C PHE A 45 1.82 14.80 -9.94
N VAL A 46 2.59 15.66 -10.61
CA VAL A 46 2.18 17.04 -10.93
C VAL A 46 0.95 17.07 -11.84
N ILE A 47 0.78 16.05 -12.67
CA ILE A 47 -0.35 15.95 -13.60
C ILE A 47 -1.62 15.48 -12.92
N LEU A 48 -1.46 14.61 -11.93
CA LEU A 48 -2.54 14.23 -11.03
C LEU A 48 -2.94 15.41 -10.14
N ASP A 49 -1.96 16.15 -9.60
CA ASP A 49 -2.17 17.33 -8.75
C ASP A 49 -2.49 18.59 -9.58
N LYS A 50 -3.64 18.57 -10.27
CA LYS A 50 -4.06 19.64 -11.19
C LYS A 50 -4.08 21.03 -10.54
N ASP A 51 -4.40 21.07 -9.24
CA ASP A 51 -4.52 22.31 -8.47
C ASP A 51 -3.18 22.76 -7.85
N GLY A 52 -2.12 21.95 -7.96
CA GLY A 52 -0.80 22.25 -7.38
C GLY A 52 -0.82 22.31 -5.85
N LYS A 53 -1.63 21.47 -5.20
CA LYS A 53 -1.83 21.40 -3.75
C LYS A 53 -0.60 20.82 -3.03
N GLY A 54 0.25 20.08 -3.74
CA GLY A 54 1.33 19.29 -3.18
C GLY A 54 0.88 17.96 -2.56
N PHE A 55 -0.39 17.58 -2.75
CA PHE A 55 -0.96 16.31 -2.32
C PHE A 55 -2.09 15.92 -3.28
N LEU A 56 -2.35 14.61 -3.39
CA LEU A 56 -3.43 14.08 -4.21
C LEU A 56 -4.64 13.75 -3.32
N ASN A 57 -5.81 14.24 -3.71
CA ASN A 57 -7.10 13.83 -3.14
C ASN A 57 -7.74 12.73 -4.01
N PRO A 58 -8.76 12.02 -3.52
CA PRO A 58 -9.46 11.02 -4.32
C PRO A 58 -9.97 11.53 -5.67
N GLU A 59 -10.44 12.78 -5.72
CA GLU A 59 -10.96 13.41 -6.93
C GLU A 59 -9.90 13.52 -8.03
N ASP A 60 -8.65 13.86 -7.68
CA ASP A 60 -7.51 13.97 -8.61
C ASP A 60 -7.28 12.64 -9.38
N PHE A 61 -7.43 11.51 -8.69
CA PHE A 61 -7.29 10.20 -9.30
C PHE A 61 -8.50 9.80 -10.15
N VAL A 62 -9.72 10.03 -9.66
CA VAL A 62 -10.95 9.75 -10.43
C VAL A 62 -10.91 10.51 -11.74
N ASP A 63 -10.61 11.79 -11.69
CA ASP A 63 -10.46 12.67 -12.84
C ASP A 63 -9.40 12.20 -13.86
N PHE A 64 -8.31 11.61 -13.37
CA PHE A 64 -7.26 11.05 -14.23
C PHE A 64 -7.70 9.72 -14.85
N LEU A 65 -8.26 8.83 -14.04
CA LEU A 65 -8.68 7.48 -14.45
C LEU A 65 -9.88 7.52 -15.40
N GLN A 66 -10.80 8.48 -15.27
CA GLN A 66 -11.93 8.69 -16.17
C GLN A 66 -11.53 8.91 -17.63
N ARG A 67 -10.27 9.31 -17.89
CA ARG A 67 -9.73 9.45 -19.25
C ARG A 67 -9.44 8.10 -19.92
N TYR A 68 -9.23 7.06 -19.12
CA TYR A 68 -8.88 5.72 -19.56
C TYR A 68 -10.03 4.73 -19.39
N ASP A 69 -10.87 4.95 -18.37
CA ASP A 69 -12.09 4.19 -18.11
C ASP A 69 -13.23 5.14 -17.73
N PRO A 70 -14.10 5.53 -18.68
CA PRO A 70 -15.23 6.41 -18.42
C PRO A 70 -16.26 5.84 -17.44
N ASP A 71 -16.27 4.52 -17.25
CA ASP A 71 -17.19 3.84 -16.34
C ASP A 71 -16.65 3.81 -14.89
N ILE A 72 -15.43 4.34 -14.66
CA ILE A 72 -14.89 4.48 -13.32
C ILE A 72 -15.76 5.46 -12.51
N CYS A 73 -16.65 4.87 -11.73
CA CYS A 73 -17.66 5.61 -10.99
C CYS A 73 -17.11 6.17 -9.67
N ASP A 74 -17.84 7.11 -9.08
CA ASP A 74 -17.57 7.70 -7.76
C ASP A 74 -17.46 6.67 -6.61
N LYS A 75 -17.78 5.39 -6.87
CA LYS A 75 -17.65 4.31 -5.88
C LYS A 75 -16.21 3.83 -5.67
N CYS A 76 -15.21 4.41 -6.35
CA CYS A 76 -13.80 4.25 -6.00
C CYS A 76 -13.43 4.82 -4.61
N GLY A 77 -14.41 5.10 -3.74
CA GLY A 77 -14.30 5.71 -2.42
C GLY A 77 -13.52 4.92 -1.37
N SER A 78 -12.74 3.92 -1.75
CA SER A 78 -11.69 3.40 -0.88
C SER A 78 -10.52 4.40 -0.87
N ASN A 79 -10.65 5.41 0.00
CA ASN A 79 -9.64 6.44 0.30
C ASN A 79 -8.21 5.89 0.51
N ASN A 80 -8.07 4.59 0.79
CA ASN A 80 -6.81 3.92 1.05
C ASN A 80 -5.81 3.93 -0.12
N ILE A 81 -6.27 3.90 -1.38
CA ILE A 81 -5.37 3.88 -2.55
C ILE A 81 -4.73 5.26 -2.77
N PHE A 82 -5.52 6.31 -2.57
CA PHE A 82 -5.19 7.67 -3.00
C PHE A 82 -4.09 8.33 -2.15
N TYR A 83 -3.97 7.96 -0.88
CA TYR A 83 -2.91 8.49 -0.01
C TYR A 83 -1.51 7.92 -0.30
N ARG A 84 -1.37 7.01 -1.27
CA ARG A 84 -0.16 6.21 -1.45
C ARG A 84 0.30 6.10 -2.90
N PHE A 85 0.17 7.17 -3.68
CA PHE A 85 0.62 7.20 -5.08
C PHE A 85 2.01 6.59 -5.30
N LEU A 86 3.01 7.00 -4.51
CA LEU A 86 4.36 6.45 -4.62
C LEU A 86 4.44 4.95 -4.32
N GLU A 87 3.67 4.44 -3.36
CA GLU A 87 3.66 3.00 -3.07
C GLU A 87 2.89 2.21 -4.13
N ALA A 88 1.86 2.80 -4.72
CA ALA A 88 1.11 2.19 -5.80
C ALA A 88 1.99 2.05 -7.04
N VAL A 89 2.73 3.09 -7.41
CA VAL A 89 3.44 3.18 -8.69
C VAL A 89 4.88 2.68 -8.64
N VAL A 90 5.60 2.92 -7.55
CA VAL A 90 7.03 2.57 -7.45
C VAL A 90 7.20 1.12 -6.99
N CYS A 91 7.99 0.35 -7.75
CA CYS A 91 8.25 -1.05 -7.43
C CYS A 91 9.06 -1.25 -6.15
N ASN A 92 9.05 -2.48 -5.64
CA ASN A 92 9.79 -2.90 -4.46
C ASN A 92 11.23 -3.34 -4.75
N ASP A 93 11.64 -3.40 -6.02
CA ASP A 93 13.03 -3.65 -6.38
C ASP A 93 13.92 -2.47 -5.96
N PRO A 94 14.91 -2.68 -5.08
CA PRO A 94 15.71 -1.58 -4.55
C PRO A 94 16.55 -0.88 -5.63
N ASN A 95 16.96 -1.58 -6.69
CA ASN A 95 17.76 -0.99 -7.75
C ASN A 95 16.91 -0.09 -8.66
N LEU A 96 15.73 -0.58 -9.04
CA LEU A 96 14.79 0.21 -9.84
C LEU A 96 14.21 1.38 -9.05
N ARG A 97 13.90 1.17 -7.76
CA ARG A 97 13.46 2.24 -6.88
C ARG A 97 14.51 3.34 -6.75
N TRP A 98 15.77 2.96 -6.51
CA TRP A 98 16.87 3.91 -6.48
C TRP A 98 17.01 4.66 -7.80
N LEU A 99 16.89 3.96 -8.94
CA LEU A 99 16.92 4.56 -10.27
C LEU A 99 15.81 5.62 -10.45
N VAL A 100 14.56 5.30 -10.08
CA VAL A 100 13.45 6.25 -10.11
C VAL A 100 13.77 7.46 -9.23
N GLU A 101 14.26 7.24 -8.00
CA GLU A 101 14.62 8.32 -7.08
C GLU A 101 15.74 9.25 -7.61
N GLN A 102 16.63 8.76 -8.48
CA GLN A 102 17.68 9.58 -9.10
C GLN A 102 17.18 10.44 -10.27
N ARG A 103 16.07 10.07 -10.93
CA ARG A 103 15.56 10.80 -12.12
C ARG A 103 14.89 12.13 -11.78
N CYS A 104 14.44 12.24 -10.54
CA CYS A 104 13.72 13.36 -9.95
C CYS A 104 14.48 14.71 -9.96
N CYS A 105 15.71 14.73 -10.48
CA CYS A 105 16.58 15.89 -10.55
C CYS A 105 16.72 16.48 -11.96
N TYR A 106 16.11 15.88 -12.98
CA TYR A 106 16.15 16.43 -14.33
C TYR A 106 15.09 17.51 -14.48
N SER A 107 15.55 18.76 -14.64
CA SER A 107 14.74 19.92 -14.99
C SER A 107 14.24 19.76 -16.43
N SER A 108 13.21 18.94 -16.63
CA SER A 108 12.53 18.81 -17.91
C SER A 108 11.92 20.16 -18.27
N SER A 109 12.34 20.73 -19.40
CA SER A 109 11.82 21.99 -19.93
C SER A 109 10.43 21.83 -20.56
N CYS A 110 9.89 20.61 -20.61
CA CYS A 110 8.55 20.27 -21.05
C CYS A 110 7.93 19.26 -20.07
N VAL A 111 6.74 19.56 -19.55
CA VAL A 111 6.04 18.78 -18.49
C VAL A 111 4.97 17.87 -19.12
N CYS A 112 5.24 17.34 -20.31
CA CYS A 112 4.31 16.45 -20.98
C CYS A 112 4.80 15.01 -20.78
N PRO A 113 4.11 14.20 -19.97
CA PRO A 113 4.50 12.83 -19.74
C PRO A 113 4.33 12.06 -21.05
N CYS A 114 5.08 10.98 -21.20
CA CYS A 114 4.84 10.08 -22.32
C CYS A 114 3.40 9.51 -22.19
N PRO A 115 2.57 9.56 -23.26
CA PRO A 115 1.22 8.99 -23.23
C PRO A 115 1.21 7.50 -22.85
N GLU A 116 2.25 6.76 -23.24
CA GLU A 116 2.40 5.33 -22.91
C GLU A 116 2.61 5.12 -21.40
N GLU A 117 3.37 5.99 -20.75
CA GLU A 117 3.61 5.92 -19.30
C GLU A 117 2.36 6.31 -18.51
N SER A 118 1.64 7.33 -18.99
CA SER A 118 0.36 7.72 -18.38
C SER A 118 -0.68 6.60 -18.50
N ALA A 119 -0.73 5.90 -19.64
CA ALA A 119 -1.58 4.72 -19.81
C ALA A 119 -1.15 3.54 -18.92
N ALA A 120 0.15 3.33 -18.74
CA ALA A 120 0.67 2.30 -17.85
C ALA A 120 0.35 2.59 -16.37
N ILE A 121 0.47 3.85 -15.93
CA ILE A 121 0.05 4.28 -14.59
C ILE A 121 -1.46 4.11 -14.41
N ALA A 122 -2.27 4.50 -15.40
CA ALA A 122 -3.71 4.31 -15.34
C ALA A 122 -4.07 2.82 -15.20
N THR A 123 -3.46 1.96 -16.01
CA THR A 123 -3.65 0.50 -15.94
C THR A 123 -3.34 -0.05 -14.55
N LEU A 124 -2.20 0.36 -13.99
CA LEU A 124 -1.77 -0.05 -12.66
C LEU A 124 -2.74 0.43 -11.56
N LEU A 125 -3.15 1.70 -11.61
CA LEU A 125 -4.08 2.28 -10.63
C LEU A 125 -5.49 1.68 -10.73
N LEU A 126 -5.98 1.42 -11.94
CA LEU A 126 -7.24 0.69 -12.16
C LEU A 126 -7.18 -0.70 -11.52
N ARG A 127 -6.06 -1.42 -11.68
CA ARG A 127 -5.91 -2.70 -11.01
C ARG A 127 -5.91 -2.60 -9.49
N GLU A 128 -5.24 -1.60 -8.93
CA GLU A 128 -5.26 -1.37 -7.48
C GLU A 128 -6.69 -1.15 -6.96
N VAL A 129 -7.53 -0.44 -7.72
CA VAL A 129 -8.96 -0.25 -7.42
C VAL A 129 -9.70 -1.59 -7.44
N GLU A 130 -9.59 -2.35 -8.54
CA GLU A 130 -10.20 -3.68 -8.67
C GLU A 130 -9.78 -4.63 -7.55
N LEU A 131 -8.48 -4.60 -7.18
CA LEU A 131 -7.94 -5.40 -6.10
C LEU A 131 -8.56 -5.02 -4.76
N GLU A 132 -8.63 -3.73 -4.40
CA GLU A 132 -9.21 -3.33 -3.12
C GLU A 132 -10.71 -3.67 -3.02
N GLU A 133 -11.47 -3.58 -4.11
CA GLU A 133 -12.87 -4.04 -4.14
C GLU A 133 -12.98 -5.55 -3.91
N ALA A 134 -12.11 -6.34 -4.56
CA ALA A 134 -12.05 -7.77 -4.35
C ALA A 134 -11.63 -8.12 -2.92
N LEU A 135 -10.65 -7.40 -2.35
CA LEU A 135 -10.21 -7.57 -0.97
C LEU A 135 -11.35 -7.24 0.00
N GLU A 136 -12.14 -6.19 -0.23
CA GLU A 136 -13.27 -5.86 0.62
C GLU A 136 -14.33 -6.99 0.62
N THR A 137 -14.63 -7.54 -0.56
CA THR A 137 -15.51 -8.71 -0.68
C THR A 137 -14.98 -9.91 0.13
N TRP A 138 -13.66 -10.15 0.07
CA TRP A 138 -13.01 -11.20 0.86
C TRP A 138 -13.04 -10.91 2.37
N ARG A 139 -12.78 -9.67 2.79
CA ARG A 139 -12.81 -9.24 4.21
C ARG A 139 -14.20 -9.50 4.79
N GLN A 140 -15.26 -9.06 4.11
CA GLN A 140 -16.64 -9.30 4.54
C GLN A 140 -16.94 -10.79 4.69
N ARG A 141 -16.56 -11.59 3.68
CA ARG A 141 -16.76 -13.04 3.70
C ARG A 141 -16.03 -13.71 4.86
N ILE A 142 -14.74 -13.42 5.04
CA ILE A 142 -13.91 -13.99 6.11
C ILE A 142 -14.42 -13.57 7.49
N PHE A 143 -14.76 -12.29 7.66
CA PHE A 143 -15.27 -11.75 8.91
C PHE A 143 -16.58 -12.44 9.33
N CYS A 144 -17.50 -12.63 8.38
CA CYS A 144 -18.72 -13.40 8.61
C CYS A 144 -18.45 -14.87 8.96
N LEU A 145 -17.52 -15.53 8.25
CA LEU A 145 -17.15 -16.93 8.50
C LEU A 145 -16.53 -17.14 9.88
N LEU A 146 -15.76 -16.17 10.35
CA LEU A 146 -15.10 -16.21 11.65
C LEU A 146 -16.02 -15.81 12.81
N GLY A 147 -17.20 -15.26 12.51
CA GLY A 147 -18.15 -14.81 13.53
C GLY A 147 -17.74 -13.52 14.24
N GLY A 148 -17.02 -12.63 13.54
CA GLY A 148 -16.63 -11.31 14.05
C GLY A 148 -15.17 -11.19 14.50
N ALA A 149 -14.85 -10.14 15.25
CA ALA A 149 -13.48 -9.77 15.59
C ALA A 149 -12.81 -10.76 16.56
N ALA A 150 -13.55 -11.35 17.50
CA ALA A 150 -13.02 -12.45 18.33
C ALA A 150 -12.56 -13.65 17.48
N GLY A 151 -13.23 -13.92 16.36
CA GLY A 151 -12.84 -14.95 15.40
C GLY A 151 -11.55 -14.60 14.65
N LEU A 152 -11.33 -13.33 14.31
CA LEU A 152 -10.06 -12.87 13.73
C LEU A 152 -8.89 -13.09 14.69
N TYR A 153 -9.05 -12.87 15.99
CA TYR A 153 -8.00 -13.19 16.96
C TYR A 153 -7.67 -14.68 17.00
N LYS A 154 -8.68 -15.56 16.94
CA LYS A 154 -8.47 -17.01 16.80
C LYS A 154 -7.70 -17.35 15.52
N ALA A 155 -8.04 -16.70 14.41
CA ALA A 155 -7.32 -16.86 13.15
C ALA A 155 -5.87 -16.39 13.26
N PHE A 156 -5.62 -15.22 13.85
CA PHE A 156 -4.26 -14.73 14.10
C PHE A 156 -3.42 -15.75 14.88
N ARG A 157 -3.97 -16.32 15.95
CA ARG A 157 -3.29 -17.35 16.76
C ARG A 157 -2.97 -18.63 15.99
N TYR A 158 -3.79 -18.97 15.00
CA TYR A 158 -3.50 -20.09 14.09
C TYR A 158 -2.30 -19.80 13.18
N PHE A 159 -2.14 -18.56 12.73
CA PHE A 159 -0.98 -18.14 11.91
C PHE A 159 0.28 -17.82 12.75
N ASP A 160 0.13 -17.44 14.02
CA ASP A 160 1.22 -17.26 14.99
C ASP A 160 1.71 -18.62 15.53
N VAL A 161 2.19 -19.49 14.63
CA VAL A 161 2.60 -20.87 14.95
C VAL A 161 3.71 -20.92 16.02
N ARG A 162 4.50 -19.86 16.15
CA ARG A 162 5.61 -19.76 17.10
C ARG A 162 5.22 -19.11 18.42
N VAL A 163 3.98 -18.63 18.56
CA VAL A 163 3.48 -17.96 19.77
C VAL A 163 4.33 -16.72 20.11
N GLU A 164 4.80 -16.01 19.09
CA GLU A 164 5.65 -14.81 19.24
C GLU A 164 4.81 -13.53 19.32
N GLY A 165 3.49 -13.63 19.15
CA GLY A 165 2.61 -12.47 19.04
C GLY A 165 2.76 -11.73 17.71
N VAL A 166 3.45 -12.34 16.73
CA VAL A 166 3.65 -11.83 15.38
C VAL A 166 3.61 -12.98 14.39
N ILE A 167 3.02 -12.74 13.22
CA ILE A 167 3.08 -13.69 12.11
C ILE A 167 4.36 -13.40 11.34
N THR A 168 5.23 -14.40 11.22
CA THR A 168 6.51 -14.28 10.48
C THR A 168 6.39 -14.88 9.09
N SER A 169 7.21 -14.40 8.15
CA SER A 169 7.26 -14.96 6.78
C SER A 169 7.53 -16.46 6.79
N GLY A 170 8.50 -16.93 7.58
CA GLY A 170 8.79 -18.36 7.74
C GLY A 170 7.64 -19.16 8.38
N GLY A 171 6.89 -18.54 9.31
CA GLY A 171 5.69 -19.14 9.89
C GLY A 171 4.58 -19.35 8.86
N LEU A 172 4.34 -18.35 8.01
CA LEU A 172 3.37 -18.44 6.91
C LEU A 172 3.77 -19.51 5.89
N ILE A 173 5.03 -19.50 5.42
CA ILE A 173 5.53 -20.51 4.47
C ILE A 173 5.31 -21.92 5.04
N SER A 174 5.75 -22.16 6.28
CA SER A 174 5.58 -23.45 6.96
C SER A 174 4.12 -23.88 7.05
N LEU A 175 3.20 -22.93 7.31
CA LEU A 175 1.77 -23.20 7.39
C LEU A 175 1.16 -23.58 6.04
N PHE A 176 1.50 -22.85 4.97
CA PHE A 176 1.04 -23.16 3.62
C PHE A 176 1.58 -24.51 3.14
N SER A 177 2.89 -24.76 3.29
CA SER A 177 3.53 -26.01 2.86
C SER A 177 2.90 -27.26 3.49
N ARG A 178 2.29 -27.15 4.68
CA ARG A 178 1.64 -28.28 5.37
C ARG A 178 0.25 -28.63 4.85
N HIS A 179 -0.43 -27.71 4.17
CA HIS A 179 -1.89 -27.79 4.03
C HIS A 179 -2.45 -27.58 2.63
N THR A 180 -1.72 -26.95 1.71
CA THR A 180 -2.33 -26.53 0.43
C THR A 180 -1.97 -27.38 -0.78
N GLY A 181 -0.89 -28.17 -0.74
CA GLY A 181 -0.35 -28.80 -1.96
C GLY A 181 0.20 -27.77 -2.98
N THR A 182 -0.25 -26.52 -2.92
CA THR A 182 0.33 -25.35 -3.57
C THR A 182 1.57 -24.89 -2.82
N GLU A 183 2.68 -24.76 -3.54
CA GLU A 183 3.92 -24.16 -3.03
C GLU A 183 3.77 -22.64 -2.99
N VAL A 184 3.69 -22.07 -1.79
CA VAL A 184 3.79 -20.62 -1.60
C VAL A 184 5.27 -20.24 -1.56
N THR A 185 5.69 -19.39 -2.48
CA THR A 185 7.09 -18.97 -2.59
C THR A 185 7.43 -17.85 -1.61
N SER A 186 8.72 -17.61 -1.38
CA SER A 186 9.17 -16.46 -0.58
C SER A 186 8.84 -15.11 -1.23
N ARG A 187 8.65 -15.07 -2.56
CA ARG A 187 8.21 -13.88 -3.30
C ARG A 187 6.74 -13.56 -2.98
N ASP A 188 5.89 -14.57 -2.97
CA ASP A 188 4.44 -14.46 -2.68
C ASP A 188 4.22 -13.92 -1.26
N VAL A 189 4.92 -14.51 -0.29
CA VAL A 189 4.88 -14.04 1.09
C VAL A 189 5.40 -12.61 1.20
N ARG A 190 6.46 -12.24 0.46
CA ARG A 190 6.94 -10.85 0.49
C ARG A 190 5.89 -9.86 -0.01
N GLY A 191 5.17 -10.17 -1.09
CA GLY A 191 4.07 -9.34 -1.60
C GLY A 191 2.96 -9.15 -0.57
N LEU A 192 2.55 -10.24 0.09
CA LEU A 192 1.56 -10.23 1.17
C LEU A 192 1.97 -9.31 2.33
N PHE A 193 3.21 -9.44 2.83
CA PHE A 193 3.71 -8.55 3.88
C PHE A 193 3.84 -7.12 3.39
N HIS A 194 4.14 -6.89 2.11
CA HIS A 194 4.17 -5.55 1.56
C HIS A 194 2.78 -4.89 1.58
N ARG A 195 1.71 -5.61 1.24
CA ARG A 195 0.33 -5.09 1.33
C ARG A 195 -0.10 -4.85 2.77
N PHE A 196 0.17 -5.80 3.67
CA PHE A 196 -0.43 -5.79 5.01
C PHE A 196 0.43 -5.14 6.10
N ASP A 197 1.75 -5.04 5.95
CA ASP A 197 2.60 -4.30 6.89
C ASP A 197 2.46 -2.79 6.66
N ARG A 198 1.46 -2.23 7.34
CA ARG A 198 1.14 -0.80 7.29
C ARG A 198 1.96 0.01 8.29
N ARG A 199 2.82 -0.62 9.08
CA ARG A 199 3.63 0.09 10.07
C ARG A 199 4.57 1.06 9.36
N ARG A 200 4.61 2.27 9.89
CA ARG A 200 5.56 3.31 9.51
C ARG A 200 6.23 3.73 10.80
N THR A 201 7.54 3.78 10.79
CA THR A 201 8.29 4.40 11.89
C THR A 201 7.92 5.88 11.97
N PRO A 202 8.24 6.60 13.06
CA PRO A 202 8.09 8.07 13.10
C PRO A 202 8.85 8.80 11.99
N SER A 203 9.78 8.12 11.30
CA SER A 203 10.47 8.62 10.12
C SER A 203 9.76 8.33 8.80
N GLY A 204 8.55 7.77 8.84
CA GLY A 204 7.77 7.31 7.68
C GLY A 204 8.32 6.05 6.99
N LYS A 205 9.52 5.59 7.37
CA LYS A 205 10.08 4.33 6.84
C LYS A 205 9.35 3.10 7.37
N ARG A 206 9.15 2.11 6.50
CA ARG A 206 8.81 0.75 6.91
C ARG A 206 9.92 0.20 7.81
N PRO A 207 9.59 -0.39 8.97
CA PRO A 207 10.62 -0.97 9.81
C PRO A 207 11.32 -2.14 9.09
N ARG A 208 12.63 -2.27 9.32
CA ARG A 208 13.49 -3.27 8.62
C ARG A 208 13.19 -4.71 9.01
N ASP A 209 12.33 -4.93 9.99
CA ASP A 209 11.88 -6.26 10.40
C ASP A 209 11.00 -6.95 9.35
N GLY A 210 10.53 -6.23 8.31
CA GLY A 210 10.32 -6.63 6.89
C GLY A 210 9.53 -7.91 6.57
N GLY A 211 9.00 -8.57 7.58
CA GLY A 211 8.51 -9.93 7.51
C GLY A 211 7.82 -10.34 8.81
N ARG A 212 7.26 -9.34 9.51
CA ARG A 212 6.45 -9.51 10.73
C ARG A 212 5.12 -8.77 10.56
N LEU A 213 4.01 -9.47 10.77
CA LEU A 213 2.68 -8.88 10.87
C LEU A 213 2.24 -8.98 12.31
N THR A 214 1.99 -7.82 12.93
CA THR A 214 1.42 -7.77 14.27
C THR A 214 -0.06 -8.16 14.24
N LEU A 215 -0.65 -8.37 15.42
CA LEU A 215 -2.10 -8.54 15.53
C LEU A 215 -2.85 -7.34 14.94
N GLU A 216 -2.35 -6.12 15.15
CA GLU A 216 -2.97 -4.92 14.60
C GLU A 216 -2.92 -4.89 13.07
N ASP A 217 -1.78 -5.24 12.46
CA ASP A 217 -1.66 -5.34 11.00
C ASP A 217 -2.61 -6.38 10.42
N PHE A 218 -2.69 -7.55 11.07
CA PHE A 218 -3.57 -8.63 10.65
C PHE A 218 -5.05 -8.23 10.74
N LEU A 219 -5.45 -7.52 11.81
CA LEU A 219 -6.80 -6.99 11.92
C LEU A 219 -7.07 -5.92 10.87
N ALA A 220 -6.16 -4.98 10.66
CA ALA A 220 -6.31 -3.94 9.63
C ALA A 220 -6.40 -4.53 8.22
N ALA A 221 -5.77 -5.68 7.96
CA ALA A 221 -5.84 -6.37 6.68
C ALA A 221 -7.18 -7.08 6.43
N LEU A 222 -7.82 -7.59 7.49
CA LEU A 222 -8.99 -8.49 7.40
C LEU A 222 -10.30 -7.87 7.87
N LEU A 223 -10.28 -6.73 8.56
CA LEU A 223 -11.49 -6.03 8.99
C LEU A 223 -12.17 -5.36 7.78
N PRO A 224 -13.47 -5.60 7.55
CA PRO A 224 -14.24 -4.88 6.54
C PRO A 224 -14.20 -3.37 6.79
N ALA A 225 -14.22 -2.58 5.72
CA ALA A 225 -14.08 -1.11 5.80
C ALA A 225 -15.16 -0.43 6.66
N GLU A 226 -16.38 -0.97 6.67
CA GLU A 226 -17.51 -0.45 7.46
C GLU A 226 -17.43 -0.82 8.95
N THR A 227 -16.50 -1.68 9.35
CA THR A 227 -16.39 -2.14 10.75
C THR A 227 -15.64 -1.12 11.59
N ASP A 228 -16.21 -0.74 12.74
CA ASP A 228 -15.53 0.09 13.73
C ASP A 228 -14.28 -0.63 14.25
N ARG A 229 -13.12 -0.08 13.88
CA ARG A 229 -11.80 -0.62 14.23
C ARG A 229 -11.55 -0.59 15.73
N GLU A 230 -11.97 0.45 16.44
CA GLU A 230 -11.72 0.57 17.89
C GLU A 230 -12.54 -0.47 18.65
N ALA A 231 -13.81 -0.61 18.29
CA ALA A 231 -14.67 -1.65 18.85
C ALA A 231 -14.13 -3.06 18.59
N ALA A 232 -13.67 -3.34 17.37
CA ALA A 232 -13.07 -4.63 17.01
C ALA A 232 -11.79 -4.92 17.83
N LEU A 233 -10.92 -3.92 18.01
CA LEU A 233 -9.72 -4.04 18.84
C LEU A 233 -10.07 -4.32 20.31
N GLN A 234 -11.08 -3.64 20.85
CA GLN A 234 -11.55 -3.87 22.22
C GLN A 234 -12.12 -5.29 22.42
N GLU A 235 -12.86 -5.80 21.42
CA GLU A 235 -13.37 -7.17 21.41
C GLU A 235 -12.21 -8.19 21.40
N VAL A 236 -11.21 -7.97 20.55
CA VAL A 236 -10.02 -8.82 20.46
C VAL A 236 -9.22 -8.82 21.77
N ALA A 237 -9.01 -7.65 22.38
CA ALA A 237 -8.34 -7.54 23.68
C ALA A 237 -9.09 -8.31 24.77
N SER A 238 -10.43 -8.25 24.75
CA SER A 238 -11.29 -9.02 25.66
C SER A 238 -11.18 -10.53 25.42
N ALA A 239 -11.13 -10.97 24.16
CA ALA A 239 -10.91 -12.38 23.80
C ALA A 239 -9.53 -12.88 24.28
N GLN A 240 -8.48 -12.09 24.07
CA GLN A 240 -7.13 -12.39 24.54
C GLN A 240 -7.06 -12.52 26.07
N ALA A 241 -7.70 -11.61 26.81
CA ALA A 241 -7.75 -11.67 28.27
C ALA A 241 -8.45 -12.94 28.78
N ARG A 242 -9.56 -13.35 28.14
CA ARG A 242 -10.28 -14.59 28.47
C ARG A 242 -9.41 -15.84 28.25
N GLU A 243 -8.61 -15.87 27.18
CA GLU A 243 -7.67 -16.99 26.96
C GLU A 243 -6.57 -17.04 28.01
N LYS A 244 -5.96 -15.90 28.36
CA LYS A 244 -4.93 -15.82 29.42
C LYS A 244 -5.48 -16.36 30.75
N MET A 245 -6.71 -16.00 31.12
CA MET A 245 -7.37 -16.49 32.34
C MET A 245 -7.64 -18.00 32.33
N LYS A 246 -7.97 -18.59 31.17
CA LYS A 246 -8.12 -20.05 31.04
C LYS A 246 -6.79 -20.78 31.26
N GLY A 247 -5.68 -20.22 30.78
CA GLY A 247 -4.34 -20.77 30.99
C GLY A 247 -3.92 -20.81 32.47
N MET A 248 -4.29 -19.79 33.26
CA MET A 248 -3.95 -19.73 34.69
C MET A 248 -4.71 -20.79 35.52
N ARG A 249 -5.99 -21.03 35.20
CA ARG A 249 -6.80 -22.03 35.92
C ARG A 249 -6.32 -23.47 35.69
N GLY A 250 -5.69 -23.76 34.55
CA GLY A 250 -5.17 -25.08 34.23
C GLY A 250 -3.89 -25.50 34.97
N ARG A 251 -3.13 -24.54 35.53
CA ARG A 251 -1.86 -24.81 36.25
C ARG A 251 -2.02 -25.02 37.76
N GLY A 252 -3.16 -24.67 38.35
CA GLY A 252 -3.37 -24.69 39.80
C GLY A 252 -3.83 -26.02 40.42
N GLY A 253 -4.04 -27.07 39.62
CA GLY A 253 -4.60 -28.35 40.09
C GLY A 253 -3.58 -29.48 40.33
N GLY A 254 -2.29 -29.26 40.03
CA GLY A 254 -1.27 -30.29 40.12
C GLY A 254 -0.32 -30.09 41.29
N GLY A 255 -0.60 -30.76 42.41
CA GLY A 255 0.37 -31.28 43.39
C GLY A 255 1.52 -30.38 43.83
N ALA A 256 1.43 -29.88 45.06
CA ALA A 256 2.58 -29.48 45.86
C ALA A 256 3.60 -30.63 45.93
N ASN A 257 4.76 -30.48 45.28
CA ASN A 257 6.03 -31.11 45.65
C ASN A 257 7.15 -30.52 44.78
N GLY A 258 8.11 -29.82 45.41
CA GLY A 258 9.39 -29.49 44.78
C GLY A 258 9.72 -28.00 44.80
N ALA A 259 10.52 -27.59 45.78
CA ALA A 259 11.13 -26.28 45.88
C ALA A 259 12.19 -26.06 44.79
N GLY A 260 12.23 -24.84 44.23
CA GLY A 260 13.34 -24.35 43.40
C GLY A 260 12.87 -23.63 42.13
N GLY A 261 12.56 -22.34 42.21
CA GLY A 261 12.24 -21.50 41.06
C GLY A 261 13.29 -20.38 40.88
N PRO A 262 13.80 -20.15 39.66
CA PRO A 262 14.67 -19.02 39.34
C PRO A 262 13.86 -17.77 38.92
N ASP A 263 14.45 -16.60 39.19
CA ASP A 263 13.98 -15.25 38.87
C ASP A 263 13.76 -15.03 37.36
N VAL A 264 12.64 -14.37 37.01
CA VAL A 264 12.37 -13.88 35.66
C VAL A 264 12.27 -12.35 35.72
N LEU A 265 13.23 -11.70 35.07
CA LEU A 265 13.33 -10.24 34.95
C LEU A 265 12.28 -9.69 33.96
N LEU A 266 11.50 -8.73 34.44
CA LEU A 266 10.65 -7.85 33.64
C LEU A 266 11.53 -6.85 32.88
N VAL A 267 11.31 -6.73 31.57
CA VAL A 267 11.94 -5.70 30.72
C VAL A 267 10.90 -4.63 30.46
N ASP A 268 11.10 -3.46 31.05
CA ASP A 268 10.36 -2.24 30.75
C ASP A 268 10.86 -1.64 29.43
N THR A 269 9.93 -1.34 28.52
CA THR A 269 10.19 -0.58 27.30
C THR A 269 9.55 0.79 27.40
N GLU A 270 10.37 1.83 27.57
CA GLU A 270 9.95 3.22 27.46
C GLU A 270 9.88 3.70 25.99
N PRO A 271 9.05 4.71 25.67
CA PRO A 271 8.92 5.26 24.33
C PRO A 271 10.01 6.32 24.08
N ARG A 272 10.75 6.17 22.97
CA ARG A 272 11.71 7.16 22.48
C ARG A 272 11.08 8.00 21.38
N ASP A 273 10.82 9.27 21.71
CA ASP A 273 10.49 10.32 20.74
C ASP A 273 11.72 10.71 19.92
N ARG A 274 11.61 10.61 18.58
CA ARG A 274 12.42 11.35 17.60
C ARG A 274 11.81 11.26 16.21
N ALA A 275 11.16 12.34 15.78
CA ALA A 275 10.71 12.56 14.42
C ALA A 275 11.88 13.00 13.52
N THR A 276 12.00 12.48 12.28
CA THR A 276 12.86 13.07 11.22
C THR A 276 12.55 12.58 9.79
N ARG A 277 12.82 13.50 8.83
CA ARG A 277 13.36 13.36 7.45
C ARG A 277 12.43 13.11 6.25
N GLU A 278 11.30 12.42 6.35
CA GLU A 278 10.37 12.31 5.19
C GLU A 278 9.51 13.56 4.99
N ASP A 279 9.08 14.21 6.09
CA ASP A 279 8.57 15.58 6.03
C ASP A 279 9.57 16.52 5.37
N ALA A 280 10.88 16.30 5.56
CA ALA A 280 11.91 17.11 4.92
C ALA A 280 12.10 16.77 3.44
N LEU A 281 11.76 15.56 2.96
CA LEU A 281 11.81 15.24 1.53
C LEU A 281 10.59 15.86 0.83
N ILE A 282 9.38 15.64 1.36
CA ILE A 282 8.16 16.26 0.84
C ILE A 282 8.24 17.81 0.94
N GLN A 283 8.68 18.36 2.08
CA GLN A 283 8.89 19.81 2.23
C GLN A 283 10.07 20.34 1.40
N SER A 284 11.17 19.59 1.22
CA SER A 284 12.26 19.97 0.32
C SER A 284 11.78 20.03 -1.13
N MET A 285 10.92 19.09 -1.52
CA MET A 285 10.40 18.97 -2.88
C MET A 285 9.34 20.04 -3.20
N VAL A 286 8.47 20.36 -2.24
CA VAL A 286 7.59 21.53 -2.29
C VAL A 286 8.42 22.83 -2.33
N ALA A 287 9.52 22.91 -1.57
CA ALA A 287 10.38 24.10 -1.51
C ALA A 287 11.25 24.31 -2.76
N THR A 288 11.59 23.27 -3.53
CA THR A 288 12.27 23.40 -4.83
C THR A 288 11.29 23.67 -5.98
N GLY A 289 10.09 23.10 -5.94
CA GLY A 289 9.04 23.37 -6.94
C GLY A 289 8.49 24.81 -6.92
N ASN A 290 8.42 25.45 -5.74
CA ASN A 290 7.86 26.81 -5.60
C ASN A 290 8.82 27.98 -5.93
N ARG A 291 10.10 27.72 -6.26
CA ARG A 291 11.07 28.80 -6.54
C ARG A 291 11.03 29.32 -7.99
N GLY A 292 10.12 28.82 -8.83
CA GLY A 292 10.10 29.12 -10.27
C GLY A 292 9.04 30.10 -10.79
N ARG A 293 8.09 30.58 -9.97
CA ARG A 293 7.00 31.46 -10.46
C ARG A 293 6.97 32.82 -9.75
N GLY A 294 8.08 33.54 -9.82
CA GLY A 294 8.09 34.99 -9.63
C GLY A 294 8.04 35.68 -10.99
N TYR A 295 6.86 35.79 -11.60
CA TYR A 295 6.66 36.78 -12.66
C TYR A 295 6.72 38.15 -12.00
N ASN A 296 7.87 38.82 -12.13
CA ASN A 296 7.98 40.24 -11.87
C ASN A 296 7.15 40.97 -12.93
N ASP A 297 6.00 41.50 -12.52
CA ASP A 297 5.33 42.58 -13.23
C ASP A 297 6.28 43.79 -13.26
N GLY A 298 6.92 43.98 -14.42
CA GLY A 298 7.68 45.18 -14.78
C GLY A 298 6.84 46.05 -15.73
N PRO A 299 6.95 47.39 -15.64
CA PRO A 299 5.86 48.29 -15.98
C PRO A 299 5.77 48.62 -17.47
N ASP A 300 4.54 49.04 -17.84
CA ASP A 300 4.14 49.73 -19.05
C ASP A 300 5.25 50.51 -19.76
N ARG A 301 5.64 50.03 -20.95
CA ARG A 301 6.19 50.89 -22.00
C ARG A 301 5.51 50.62 -23.33
N ASN A 302 4.51 51.46 -23.54
CA ASN A 302 3.91 51.77 -24.83
C ASN A 302 4.96 52.44 -25.74
N LYS A 303 5.22 51.88 -26.94
CA LYS A 303 5.28 52.58 -28.24
C LYS A 303 5.91 51.70 -29.35
N GLN A 304 5.03 51.35 -30.30
CA GLN A 304 5.15 51.51 -31.75
C GLN A 304 6.44 51.07 -32.47
N GLY A 305 6.29 50.18 -33.45
CA GLY A 305 7.21 50.09 -34.59
C GLY A 305 7.34 48.72 -35.22
N GLU A 306 6.50 48.49 -36.24
CA GLU A 306 6.88 47.90 -37.53
C GLU A 306 7.23 46.40 -37.71
N GLU A 307 6.75 45.95 -38.88
CA GLU A 307 7.16 44.83 -39.74
C GLU A 307 6.79 43.39 -39.35
N GLN A 308 5.63 43.01 -39.90
CA GLN A 308 5.22 41.64 -40.19
C GLN A 308 6.24 40.94 -41.11
N SER A 309 6.70 39.77 -40.69
CA SER A 309 7.24 38.73 -41.59
C SER A 309 6.54 37.40 -41.27
N PRO A 310 6.19 36.58 -42.29
CA PRO A 310 5.31 35.44 -42.11
C PRO A 310 6.08 34.26 -41.48
N LEU A 311 5.59 33.81 -40.32
CA LEU A 311 6.01 32.56 -39.70
C LEU A 311 5.49 31.38 -40.54
N LYS A 312 6.44 30.55 -40.98
CA LYS A 312 6.18 29.23 -41.57
C LYS A 312 5.48 28.34 -40.55
N GLU A 313 4.32 27.81 -40.93
CA GLU A 313 3.64 26.73 -40.23
C GLU A 313 4.52 25.46 -40.22
N PRO A 314 4.61 24.74 -39.09
CA PRO A 314 5.14 23.38 -39.08
C PRO A 314 4.11 22.42 -39.68
N LEU A 315 4.49 21.78 -40.78
CA LEU A 315 3.73 20.71 -41.45
C LEU A 315 3.48 19.53 -40.49
N CYS A 316 2.21 19.21 -40.25
CA CYS A 316 1.81 17.93 -39.67
C CYS A 316 2.28 16.77 -40.56
N PRO A 317 2.77 15.66 -40.00
CA PRO A 317 3.01 14.44 -40.78
C PRO A 317 1.67 13.82 -41.22
N PRO A 318 1.61 13.22 -42.43
CA PRO A 318 0.40 12.58 -42.94
C PRO A 318 0.08 11.28 -42.18
N PRO A 319 -1.19 10.86 -42.17
CA PRO A 319 -1.62 9.62 -41.52
C PRO A 319 -1.01 8.39 -42.23
N LEU A 320 -0.59 7.42 -41.42
CA LEU A 320 -0.11 6.11 -41.85
C LEU A 320 -1.19 5.42 -42.69
N GLN A 321 -0.90 5.24 -43.98
CA GLN A 321 -1.68 4.38 -44.86
C GLN A 321 -1.49 2.93 -44.42
N GLN A 322 -2.61 2.25 -44.16
CA GLN A 322 -2.66 0.80 -44.02
C GLN A 322 -2.19 0.17 -45.34
N LEU A 323 -1.14 -0.65 -45.26
CA LEU A 323 -0.71 -1.51 -46.36
C LEU A 323 -1.52 -2.83 -46.34
N PRO A 324 -1.68 -3.48 -47.51
CA PRO A 324 -2.67 -4.53 -47.77
C PRO A 324 -2.44 -5.86 -47.06
#